data_AF-A0A350C4N8-F1
#
_entry.id   AF-A0A350C4N8-F1
#
_cell.length_a   1.000
_cell.length_b   1.000
_cell.length_c   1.000
_cell.angle_alpha   90.00
_cell.angle_beta   90.00
_cell.angle_gamma   90.00
#
_symmetry.space_group_name_H-M   'P 1'
#
loop_
_entity.id
_entity.type
_entity.pdbx_description
1 polymer ?
#
loop_
_entity_poly.entity_id
_entity_poly.type
_entity_poly.pdbx_seq_one_letter_code
_entity_poly.pdbx_strand_id
1 'polypeptide(L)'
;MLLPYTLLVRIESLLHADQPAYASDISPFIAWINEIIPSLIVQNLLACILVFLQAVYINKIVIKHRINVQITLWPGLVYILLCSIVPQCTYLSAVLIANLFILVAFSDIFKIYKRPFAIKFIFNSGIFISISAMIYPPYIAYLLTGFIGLSIIRSFKTKEMLQYLSGILVPFMLFGSWSFYCGTFQEKMVGLVKVKFG
;
A
#
# COMPACT_ATOMS: atom_id res chain seq x y z
N MET A 1 -5.64 -0.96 -25.00
CA MET A 1 -4.27 -1.51 -24.83
C MET A 1 -3.47 -0.57 -23.92
N LEU A 2 -3.15 -0.98 -22.70
CA LEU A 2 -2.45 -0.13 -21.69
C LEU A 2 -0.92 -0.31 -21.71
N LEU A 3 -0.45 -1.47 -22.17
CA LEU A 3 0.96 -1.88 -22.15
C LEU A 3 1.91 -0.99 -22.99
N PRO A 4 1.54 -0.55 -24.22
CA PRO A 4 2.42 0.35 -24.97
C PRO A 4 2.57 1.71 -24.31
N TYR A 5 1.51 2.18 -23.63
CA TYR A 5 1.50 3.48 -22.98
C TYR A 5 2.38 3.51 -21.74
N THR A 6 2.37 2.44 -20.94
CA THR A 6 3.28 2.29 -19.79
C THR A 6 4.75 2.27 -20.22
N LEU A 7 5.08 1.65 -21.36
CA LEU A 7 6.45 1.60 -21.87
C LEU A 7 6.89 2.95 -22.47
N LEU A 8 6.02 3.60 -23.24
CA LEU A 8 6.30 4.92 -23.83
C LEU A 8 6.56 5.99 -22.78
N VAL A 9 5.74 6.03 -21.72
CA VAL A 9 5.85 7.05 -20.67
C VAL A 9 7.08 6.82 -19.78
N ARG A 10 7.53 5.57 -19.62
CA ARG A 10 8.65 5.24 -18.73
C ARG A 10 10.02 5.11 -19.40
N ILE A 11 10.12 5.30 -20.71
CA ILE A 11 11.41 5.23 -21.40
C ILE A 11 12.37 6.33 -20.91
N GLU A 12 11.84 7.51 -20.57
CA GLU A 12 12.57 8.64 -19.96
C GLU A 12 13.13 8.30 -18.56
N SER A 13 12.34 7.59 -17.74
CA SER A 13 12.77 7.18 -16.39
C SER A 13 13.75 5.99 -16.40
N LEU A 14 13.85 5.26 -17.52
CA LEU A 14 14.85 4.22 -17.75
C LEU A 14 16.20 4.81 -18.21
N LEU A 15 16.16 5.95 -18.90
CA LEU A 15 17.35 6.61 -19.46
C LEU A 15 18.02 7.57 -18.47
N HIS A 16 17.24 8.34 -17.70
CA HIS A 16 17.76 9.16 -16.60
C HIS A 16 17.64 8.40 -15.27
N ALA A 17 18.47 7.38 -15.10
CA ALA A 17 18.67 6.72 -13.81
C ALA A 17 19.56 7.58 -12.88
N ASP A 18 19.31 8.89 -12.83
CA ASP A 18 19.98 9.75 -11.87
C ASP A 18 19.35 9.53 -10.50
N GLN A 19 20.19 9.13 -9.55
CA GLN A 19 19.87 9.02 -8.13
C GLN A 19 19.28 10.35 -7.64
N PRO A 20 18.04 10.41 -7.13
CA PRO A 20 17.64 11.56 -6.34
C PRO A 20 17.72 11.12 -4.88
N ALA A 21 18.80 11.55 -4.19
CA ALA A 21 18.89 12.21 -2.88
C ALA A 21 17.78 12.07 -1.79
N TYR A 22 16.83 11.14 -1.93
CA TYR A 22 15.71 10.81 -1.03
C TYR A 22 15.79 9.35 -0.60
N ALA A 23 16.98 8.73 -0.70
CA ALA A 23 17.32 7.44 -0.10
C ALA A 23 17.16 7.41 1.44
N SER A 24 16.70 8.50 2.06
CA SER A 24 16.09 8.49 3.38
C SER A 24 14.59 8.13 3.27
N ASP A 25 14.25 7.04 2.59
CA ASP A 25 12.92 6.48 2.77
C ASP A 25 12.83 6.06 4.25
N ILE A 26 11.89 6.68 4.98
CA ILE A 26 11.68 6.54 6.42
C ILE A 26 11.40 5.08 6.83
N SER A 27 11.19 4.17 5.87
CA SER A 27 10.80 2.79 6.12
C SER A 27 12.01 1.82 6.12
N PRO A 28 12.24 1.11 7.23
CA PRO A 28 13.24 0.03 7.32
C PRO A 28 13.03 -1.08 6.28
N PHE A 29 11.79 -1.22 5.79
CA PHE A 29 11.41 -2.24 4.83
C PHE A 29 12.09 -2.07 3.47
N ILE A 30 12.27 -0.83 2.99
CA ILE A 30 12.91 -0.62 1.69
C ILE A 30 14.42 -0.80 1.77
N ALA A 31 15.03 -0.48 2.91
CA ALA A 31 16.45 -0.75 3.15
C ALA A 31 16.73 -2.25 3.04
N TRP A 32 15.88 -3.09 3.65
CA TRP A 32 15.98 -4.55 3.52
C TRP A 32 15.80 -5.04 2.07
N ILE A 33 14.88 -4.45 1.30
CA ILE A 33 14.69 -4.79 -0.11
C ILE A 33 15.91 -4.42 -0.95
N ASN A 34 16.51 -3.26 -0.69
CA ASN A 34 17.68 -2.77 -1.41
C ASN A 34 18.91 -3.65 -1.15
N GLU A 35 19.04 -4.22 0.05
CA GLU A 35 20.09 -5.19 0.35
C GLU A 35 19.95 -6.49 -0.45
N ILE A 36 18.72 -6.94 -0.70
CA ILE A 36 18.45 -8.16 -1.46
C ILE A 36 18.60 -7.93 -2.97
N ILE A 37 18.20 -6.75 -3.46
CA ILE A 37 18.21 -6.40 -4.88
C ILE A 37 19.03 -5.13 -5.07
N PRO A 38 20.37 -5.22 -5.19
CA PRO A 38 21.22 -4.05 -5.35
C PRO A 38 21.17 -3.45 -6.77
N SER A 39 20.65 -4.18 -7.76
CA SER A 39 20.65 -3.73 -9.15
C SER A 39 19.54 -2.71 -9.44
N LEU A 40 19.93 -1.47 -9.69
CA LEU A 40 19.04 -0.33 -9.94
C LEU A 40 18.10 -0.56 -11.14
N ILE A 41 18.59 -1.21 -12.18
CA ILE A 41 17.81 -1.56 -13.38
C ILE A 41 16.67 -2.53 -13.02
N VAL A 42 16.93 -3.50 -12.14
CA VAL A 42 15.92 -4.49 -11.73
C VAL A 42 14.86 -3.83 -10.85
N GLN A 43 15.25 -2.91 -9.96
CA GLN A 43 14.31 -2.14 -9.16
C GLN A 43 13.37 -1.29 -10.03
N ASN A 44 13.91 -0.59 -11.02
CA ASN A 44 13.10 0.22 -11.95
C ASN A 44 12.16 -0.64 -12.81
N LEU A 45 12.63 -1.82 -13.25
CA LEU A 45 11.81 -2.77 -13.99
C LEU A 45 10.66 -3.32 -13.12
N LEU A 46 10.94 -3.69 -11.87
CA LEU A 46 9.92 -4.12 -10.91
C LEU A 46 8.91 -3.01 -10.60
N ALA A 47 9.36 -1.77 -10.43
CA ALA A 47 8.48 -0.62 -10.24
C ALA A 47 7.55 -0.42 -11.45
N CYS A 48 8.06 -0.60 -12.67
CA CYS A 48 7.25 -0.51 -13.88
C CYS A 48 6.16 -1.59 -13.92
N ILE A 49 6.52 -2.83 -13.59
CA ILE A 49 5.57 -3.95 -13.51
C ILE A 49 4.50 -3.67 -12.44
N LEU A 50 4.90 -3.17 -11.26
CA LEU A 50 3.98 -2.84 -10.17
C LEU A 50 2.98 -1.76 -10.56
N VAL A 51 3.41 -0.66 -11.18
CA VAL A 51 2.51 0.41 -11.66
C VAL A 51 1.54 -0.14 -12.71
N PHE A 52 2.02 -0.97 -13.64
CA PHE A 52 1.16 -1.61 -14.62
C PHE A 52 0.08 -2.48 -13.96
N LEU A 53 0.46 -3.31 -12.99
CA LEU A 53 -0.49 -4.12 -12.23
C LEU A 53 -1.51 -3.28 -11.46
N GLN A 54 -1.07 -2.18 -10.83
CA GLN A 54 -1.95 -1.25 -10.11
C GLN A 54 -2.95 -0.59 -11.06
N ALA A 55 -2.51 -0.11 -12.23
CA ALA A 55 -3.38 0.50 -13.23
C ALA A 55 -4.45 -0.48 -13.75
N VAL A 56 -4.05 -1.73 -14.02
CA VAL A 56 -4.98 -2.80 -14.41
C VAL A 56 -5.98 -3.09 -13.27
N TYR A 57 -5.51 -3.13 -12.03
CA TYR A 57 -6.35 -3.38 -10.87
C TYR A 57 -7.39 -2.26 -10.66
N ILE A 58 -7.00 -0.99 -10.80
CA ILE A 58 -7.90 0.16 -10.74
C ILE A 58 -8.99 0.05 -11.81
N ASN A 59 -8.62 -0.23 -13.06
CA ASN A 59 -9.59 -0.43 -14.14
C ASN A 59 -10.57 -1.56 -13.80
N LYS A 60 -10.08 -2.67 -13.23
CA LYS A 60 -10.94 -3.78 -12.79
C LYS A 60 -11.92 -3.36 -11.69
N ILE A 61 -11.50 -2.53 -10.72
CA ILE A 61 -12.39 -2.01 -9.67
C ILE A 61 -13.49 -1.14 -10.28
N VAL A 62 -13.14 -0.21 -11.17
CA VAL A 62 -14.08 0.74 -11.80
C VAL A 62 -15.13 -0.01 -12.62
N ILE A 63 -14.69 -0.96 -13.45
CA ILE A 63 -15.57 -1.78 -14.28
C ILE A 63 -16.49 -2.64 -13.40
N LYS A 64 -15.92 -3.30 -12.37
CA LYS A 64 -16.67 -4.21 -11.49
C LYS A 64 -17.75 -3.50 -10.67
N HIS A 65 -17.46 -2.30 -10.18
CA HIS A 65 -18.42 -1.52 -9.39
C HIS A 65 -19.30 -0.61 -10.25
N ARG A 66 -19.24 -0.73 -11.59
CA ARG A 66 -20.00 0.08 -12.56
C ARG A 66 -19.98 1.58 -12.23
N ILE A 67 -18.81 2.08 -11.82
CA ILE A 67 -18.63 3.49 -11.49
C ILE A 67 -18.82 4.36 -12.75
N ASN A 68 -18.43 3.84 -13.91
CA ASN A 68 -18.69 4.45 -15.21
C ASN A 68 -19.82 3.75 -15.97
N VAL A 69 -20.62 4.55 -16.68
CA VAL A 69 -21.70 4.09 -17.57
C VAL A 69 -21.15 3.26 -18.73
N GLN A 70 -19.95 3.60 -19.22
CA GLN A 70 -19.25 2.89 -20.30
C GLN A 70 -17.97 2.23 -19.77
N ILE A 71 -17.67 1.03 -20.28
CA ILE A 71 -16.42 0.31 -19.99
C ILE A 71 -15.28 1.08 -20.64
N THR A 72 -14.52 1.82 -19.84
CA THR A 72 -13.41 2.64 -20.30
C THR A 72 -12.14 2.34 -19.50
N LEU A 73 -10.99 2.45 -20.17
CA LEU A 73 -9.66 2.21 -19.57
C LEU A 73 -8.97 3.51 -19.10
N TRP A 74 -9.70 4.63 -19.18
CA TRP A 74 -9.23 5.96 -18.76
C TRP A 74 -8.71 6.01 -17.31
N PRO A 75 -9.36 5.38 -16.30
CA PRO A 75 -8.89 5.46 -14.91
C PRO A 75 -7.46 4.95 -14.72
N GLY A 76 -7.14 3.80 -15.32
CA GLY A 76 -5.79 3.25 -15.25
C GLY A 76 -4.76 4.07 -16.06
N LEU A 77 -5.18 4.70 -17.15
CA LEU A 77 -4.30 5.57 -17.93
C LEU A 77 -3.93 6.83 -17.14
N VAL A 78 -4.92 7.49 -16.52
CA VAL A 78 -4.68 8.64 -15.63
C VAL A 78 -3.78 8.25 -14.47
N TYR A 79 -3.95 7.05 -13.90
CA TYR A 79 -3.07 6.55 -12.84
C TYR A 79 -1.60 6.44 -13.29
N ILE A 80 -1.36 5.87 -14.48
CA ILE A 80 0.00 5.74 -15.04
C ILE A 80 0.62 7.12 -15.25
N LEU A 81 -0.15 8.09 -15.75
CA LEU A 81 0.31 9.47 -15.93
C LEU A 81 0.68 10.13 -14.60
N LEU A 82 -0.17 10.00 -13.58
CA LEU A 82 0.12 10.53 -12.24
C LEU A 82 1.37 9.89 -11.64
N CYS A 83 1.53 8.58 -11.75
CA CYS A 83 2.73 7.87 -11.31
C CYS A 83 3.99 8.25 -12.10
N SER A 84 3.86 8.83 -13.29
CA SER A 84 4.99 9.33 -14.06
C SER A 84 5.41 10.75 -13.65
N ILE A 85 4.48 11.54 -13.12
CA ILE A 85 4.76 12.89 -12.62
C ILE A 85 5.39 12.83 -11.22
N VAL A 86 5.00 11.84 -10.41
CA VAL A 86 5.49 11.68 -9.04
C VAL A 86 6.83 10.93 -9.01
N PRO A 87 7.93 11.57 -8.55
CA PRO A 87 9.26 10.94 -8.55
C PRO A 87 9.33 9.68 -7.67
N GLN A 88 8.58 9.64 -6.57
CA GLN A 88 8.56 8.49 -5.64
C GLN A 88 7.95 7.23 -6.27
N CYS A 89 7.23 7.35 -7.39
CA CYS A 89 6.66 6.21 -8.08
C CYS A 89 7.59 5.65 -9.16
N THR A 90 8.67 6.34 -9.54
CA THR A 90 9.53 5.94 -10.68
C THR A 90 10.42 4.75 -10.36
N TYR A 91 10.98 4.71 -9.16
CA TYR A 91 11.76 3.60 -8.61
C TYR A 91 10.93 2.71 -7.67
N LEU A 92 11.50 1.58 -7.25
CA LEU A 92 10.86 0.68 -6.30
C LEU A 92 10.90 1.33 -4.90
N SER A 93 9.87 2.08 -4.55
CA SER A 93 9.73 2.75 -3.26
C SER A 93 8.76 2.02 -2.33
N ALA A 94 8.88 2.27 -1.03
CA ALA A 94 7.92 1.77 -0.05
C ALA A 94 6.50 2.28 -0.31
N VAL A 95 6.38 3.51 -0.82
CA VAL A 95 5.11 4.14 -1.19
C VAL A 95 4.41 3.33 -2.29
N LEU A 96 5.16 2.90 -3.31
CA LEU A 96 4.60 2.14 -4.42
C LEU A 96 4.05 0.79 -3.96
N ILE A 97 4.78 0.10 -3.08
CA ILE A 97 4.33 -1.18 -2.52
C ILE A 97 3.10 -0.97 -1.62
N ALA A 98 3.14 0.03 -0.73
CA ALA A 98 2.02 0.36 0.15
C ALA A 98 0.74 0.71 -0.62
N ASN A 99 0.85 1.40 -1.76
CA ASN A 99 -0.28 1.72 -2.63
C ASN A 99 -1.04 0.49 -3.13
N LEU A 100 -0.33 -0.61 -3.40
CA LEU A 100 -0.96 -1.85 -3.85
C LEU A 100 -1.88 -2.41 -2.75
N PHE A 101 -1.40 -2.45 -1.52
CA PHE A 101 -2.19 -2.93 -0.38
C PHE A 101 -3.40 -2.05 -0.10
N ILE A 102 -3.23 -0.72 -0.16
CA ILE A 102 -4.34 0.23 -0.04
C ILE A 102 -5.39 0.02 -1.15
N LEU A 103 -4.98 -0.18 -2.40
CA LEU A 103 -5.91 -0.47 -3.50
C LEU A 103 -6.73 -1.73 -3.26
N VAL A 104 -6.11 -2.79 -2.73
CA VAL A 104 -6.82 -4.02 -2.38
C VAL A 104 -7.78 -3.78 -1.21
N ALA A 105 -7.39 -3.01 -0.19
CA ALA A 105 -8.27 -2.64 0.91
C ALA A 105 -9.51 -1.88 0.43
N PHE A 106 -9.34 -0.87 -0.44
CA PHE A 106 -10.46 -0.13 -1.03
C PHE A 106 -11.38 -1.04 -1.85
N SER A 107 -10.81 -1.95 -2.65
CA SER A 107 -11.57 -2.95 -3.41
C SER A 107 -12.44 -3.81 -2.49
N ASP A 108 -11.94 -4.20 -1.32
CA ASP A 108 -12.71 -4.96 -0.33
C ASP A 108 -13.77 -4.11 0.34
N ILE A 109 -13.49 -2.84 0.67
CA ILE A 109 -14.47 -1.90 1.20
C ILE A 109 -15.65 -1.73 0.23
N PHE A 110 -15.39 -1.55 -1.07
CA PHE A 110 -16.47 -1.44 -2.06
C PHE A 110 -17.30 -2.71 -2.21
N LYS A 111 -16.71 -3.90 -2.05
CA LYS A 111 -17.45 -5.18 -2.11
C LYS A 111 -18.44 -5.39 -0.97
N ILE A 112 -18.29 -4.65 0.13
CA ILE A 112 -19.21 -4.69 1.28
C ILE A 112 -20.58 -4.13 0.88
N TYR A 113 -20.61 -3.21 -0.08
CA TYR A 113 -21.83 -2.60 -0.58
C TYR A 113 -22.80 -3.68 -1.10
N LYS A 114 -24.02 -3.68 -0.54
CA LYS A 114 -25.12 -4.63 -0.87
C LYS A 114 -24.86 -6.11 -0.52
N ARG A 115 -23.93 -6.43 0.39
CA ARG A 115 -23.74 -7.81 0.90
C ARG A 115 -24.20 -7.99 2.34
N PRO A 116 -25.07 -8.99 2.65
CA PRO A 116 -25.54 -9.22 4.02
C PRO A 116 -24.45 -9.80 4.94
N PHE A 117 -23.58 -10.68 4.40
CA PHE A 117 -22.45 -11.29 5.11
C PHE A 117 -21.13 -10.73 4.58
N ALA A 118 -20.70 -9.59 5.14
CA ALA A 118 -19.50 -8.88 4.70
C ALA A 118 -18.29 -9.04 5.63
N ILE A 119 -18.37 -9.92 6.62
CA ILE A 119 -17.37 -10.13 7.69
C ILE A 119 -15.95 -10.29 7.13
N LYS A 120 -15.80 -11.15 6.11
CA LYS A 120 -14.49 -11.42 5.49
C LYS A 120 -13.88 -10.17 4.88
N PHE A 121 -14.68 -9.35 4.18
CA PHE A 121 -14.19 -8.15 3.50
C PHE A 121 -13.83 -7.03 4.49
N ILE A 122 -14.62 -6.87 5.56
CA ILE A 122 -14.33 -5.91 6.63
C ILE A 122 -12.98 -6.24 7.29
N PHE A 123 -12.80 -7.50 7.71
CA PHE A 123 -11.56 -7.95 8.33
C PHE A 123 -10.35 -7.82 7.38
N ASN A 124 -10.50 -8.25 6.12
CA ASN A 124 -9.43 -8.18 5.13
C ASN A 124 -9.03 -6.74 4.79
N SER A 125 -9.99 -5.81 4.73
CA SER A 125 -9.71 -4.39 4.52
C SER A 125 -8.87 -3.81 5.67
N GLY A 126 -9.15 -4.18 6.92
CA GLY A 126 -8.36 -3.77 8.08
C GLY A 126 -6.92 -4.31 8.02
N ILE A 127 -6.76 -5.59 7.65
CA ILE A 127 -5.45 -6.23 7.49
C ILE A 127 -4.60 -5.48 6.46
N PHE A 128 -5.16 -5.24 5.27
CA PHE A 128 -4.40 -4.62 4.19
C PHE A 128 -4.01 -3.17 4.49
N ILE A 129 -4.87 -2.41 5.16
CA ILE A 129 -4.53 -1.04 5.58
C ILE A 129 -3.41 -1.08 6.63
N SER A 130 -3.49 -1.97 7.63
CA SER A 130 -2.42 -2.12 8.62
C SER A 130 -1.07 -2.52 7.99
N ILE A 131 -1.07 -3.48 7.06
CA ILE A 131 0.15 -3.87 6.33
C ILE A 131 0.73 -2.67 5.57
N SER A 132 -0.11 -1.88 4.91
CA SER A 132 0.34 -0.68 4.20
C SER A 132 0.95 0.36 5.14
N ALA A 133 0.36 0.55 6.34
CA ALA A 133 0.87 1.47 7.36
C ALA A 133 2.21 1.00 7.94
N MET A 134 2.46 -0.31 7.98
CA MET A 134 3.75 -0.84 8.42
C MET A 134 4.85 -0.67 7.37
N ILE A 135 4.50 -0.80 6.08
CA ILE A 135 5.43 -0.58 4.97
C ILE A 135 5.78 0.91 4.85
N TYR A 136 4.80 1.79 5.01
CA TYR A 136 5.00 3.23 4.96
C TYR A 136 4.25 3.90 6.13
N PRO A 137 4.95 4.26 7.23
CA PRO A 137 4.34 4.76 8.47
C PRO A 137 3.29 5.88 8.32
N PRO A 138 3.44 6.84 7.39
CA PRO A 138 2.42 7.88 7.18
C PRO A 138 1.03 7.33 6.81
N TYR A 139 0.94 6.10 6.29
CA TYR A 139 -0.34 5.48 5.92
C TYR A 139 -1.17 5.03 7.12
N ILE A 140 -0.69 5.22 8.35
CA ILE A 140 -1.50 5.02 9.55
C ILE A 140 -2.78 5.89 9.53
N ALA A 141 -2.77 7.05 8.86
CA ALA A 141 -3.96 7.89 8.67
C ALA A 141 -5.06 7.20 7.83
N TYR A 142 -4.70 6.24 6.97
CA TYR A 142 -5.69 5.47 6.20
C TYR A 142 -6.49 4.49 7.06
N LEU A 143 -6.05 4.15 8.28
CA LEU A 143 -6.87 3.37 9.22
C LEU A 143 -8.14 4.13 9.59
N LEU A 144 -8.01 5.45 9.84
CA LEU A 144 -9.16 6.31 10.11
C LEU A 144 -10.04 6.46 8.87
N THR A 145 -9.41 6.59 7.69
CA THR A 145 -10.14 6.68 6.43
C THR A 145 -10.94 5.41 6.13
N GLY A 146 -10.38 4.22 6.41
CA GLY A 146 -11.09 2.95 6.28
C GLY A 146 -12.27 2.85 7.23
N PHE A 147 -12.11 3.34 8.47
CA PHE A 147 -13.20 3.45 9.43
C PHE A 147 -14.32 4.38 8.93
N ILE A 148 -13.99 5.54 8.38
CA ILE A 148 -14.98 6.47 7.82
C ILE A 148 -15.67 5.84 6.60
N GLY A 149 -14.90 5.22 5.70
CA GLY A 149 -15.42 4.59 4.49
C GLY A 149 -16.43 3.47 4.78
N LEU A 150 -16.14 2.63 5.77
CA LEU A 150 -17.09 1.63 6.25
C LEU A 150 -18.37 2.26 6.81
N SER A 151 -18.27 3.40 7.50
CA SER A 151 -19.41 4.11 8.12
C SER A 151 -20.36 4.68 7.09
N ILE A 152 -19.82 5.14 5.97
CA ILE A 152 -20.58 5.67 4.84
C ILE A 152 -21.32 4.55 4.11
N ILE A 153 -20.65 3.42 3.87
CA ILE A 153 -21.21 2.31 3.08
C ILE A 153 -22.29 1.56 3.85
N ARG A 154 -22.10 1.41 5.17
CA ARG A 154 -22.99 0.65 6.02
C ARG A 154 -23.04 1.27 7.42
N SER A 155 -24.24 1.34 8.01
CA SER A 155 -24.38 1.73 9.40
C SER A 155 -23.58 0.77 10.28
N PHE A 156 -22.52 1.27 10.91
CA PHE A 156 -21.64 0.48 11.77
C PHE A 156 -22.43 -0.18 12.90
N LYS A 157 -22.50 -1.51 12.87
CA LYS A 157 -22.82 -2.28 14.06
C LYS A 157 -21.54 -2.46 14.87
N THR A 158 -21.66 -2.51 16.19
CA THR A 158 -20.54 -2.80 17.11
C THR A 158 -19.77 -4.07 16.72
N LYS A 159 -20.45 -5.09 16.18
CA LYS A 159 -19.81 -6.31 15.67
C LYS A 159 -18.86 -6.05 14.48
N GLU A 160 -19.22 -5.13 13.59
CA GLU A 160 -18.42 -4.81 12.40
C GLU A 160 -17.23 -3.91 12.75
N MET A 161 -17.41 -3.02 13.73
CA MET A 161 -16.33 -2.25 14.34
C MET A 161 -15.26 -3.18 14.95
N LEU A 162 -15.69 -4.17 15.74
CA LEU A 162 -14.76 -5.15 16.32
C LEU A 162 -14.05 -5.99 15.25
N GLN A 163 -14.71 -6.31 14.14
CA GLN A 163 -14.10 -7.03 13.02
C GLN A 163 -13.05 -6.19 12.27
N TYR A 164 -13.30 -4.90 12.10
CA TYR A 164 -12.32 -4.02 11.49
C TYR A 164 -11.12 -3.82 12.42
N LEU A 165 -11.36 -3.57 13.70
CA LEU A 165 -10.31 -3.43 14.72
C LEU A 165 -9.48 -4.71 14.88
N SER A 166 -10.11 -5.89 14.84
CA SER A 166 -9.37 -7.15 14.87
C SER A 166 -8.52 -7.32 13.61
N GLY A 167 -9.02 -6.94 12.44
CA GLY A 167 -8.24 -6.91 11.20
C GLY A 167 -7.04 -5.99 11.29
N ILE A 168 -7.18 -4.84 11.96
CA ILE A 168 -6.08 -3.91 12.20
C ILE A 168 -5.04 -4.51 13.15
N LEU A 169 -5.49 -5.07 14.27
CA LEU A 169 -4.63 -5.58 15.35
C LEU A 169 -3.78 -6.78 14.92
N VAL A 170 -4.30 -7.65 14.05
CA VAL A 170 -3.62 -8.90 13.68
C VAL A 170 -2.24 -8.66 13.05
N PRO A 171 -2.06 -7.83 12.00
CA PRO A 171 -0.74 -7.54 11.44
C PRO A 171 0.23 -6.91 12.45
N PHE A 172 -0.27 -5.99 13.29
CA PHE A 172 0.56 -5.36 14.32
C PHE A 172 1.03 -6.36 15.38
N MET A 173 0.14 -7.24 15.83
CA MET A 173 0.49 -8.32 16.77
C MET A 173 1.51 -9.29 16.19
N LEU A 174 1.31 -9.74 14.95
CA LEU A 174 2.23 -10.65 14.26
C LEU A 174 3.63 -10.03 14.12
N PHE A 175 3.69 -8.75 13.76
CA PHE A 175 4.96 -8.04 13.65
C PHE A 175 5.63 -7.79 15.00
N GLY A 176 4.84 -7.50 16.04
CA GLY A 176 5.34 -7.39 17.41
C GLY A 176 5.96 -8.71 17.88
N SER A 177 5.26 -9.83 17.69
CA SER A 177 5.75 -11.16 18.03
C SER A 177 7.03 -11.53 17.26
N TRP A 178 7.08 -11.23 15.96
CA TRP A 178 8.28 -11.43 15.14
C TRP A 178 9.47 -10.61 15.65
N SER A 179 9.25 -9.33 15.94
CA SER A 179 10.27 -8.42 16.46
C SER A 179 10.78 -8.82 17.84
N PHE A 180 9.92 -9.42 18.67
CA PHE A 180 10.30 -9.99 19.96
C PHE A 180 11.17 -11.23 19.80
N TYR A 181 10.78 -12.16 18.91
CA TYR A 181 11.54 -13.37 18.63
C TYR A 181 12.94 -13.06 18.07
N CYS A 182 13.05 -12.06 17.20
CA CYS A 182 14.32 -11.66 16.60
C CYS A 182 15.25 -10.87 17.56
N GLY A 183 14.86 -10.69 18.82
CA GLY A 183 15.64 -10.00 19.86
C GLY A 183 15.69 -8.47 19.73
N THR A 184 15.20 -7.90 18.62
CA THR A 184 15.26 -6.46 18.29
C THR A 184 14.47 -5.59 19.28
N PHE A 185 13.45 -6.15 19.93
CA PHE A 185 12.63 -5.44 20.92
C PHE A 185 13.39 -5.14 22.23
N GLN A 186 14.33 -6.01 22.61
CA GLN A 186 15.09 -5.89 23.86
C GLN A 186 16.18 -4.83 23.76
N GLU A 187 16.84 -4.71 22.60
CA GLU A 187 17.83 -3.65 22.33
C GLU A 187 17.21 -2.24 22.31
N LYS A 188 16.03 -2.06 21.69
CA LYS A 188 15.34 -0.77 21.66
C LYS A 188 14.88 -0.30 23.05
N MET A 189 14.46 -1.22 23.92
CA MET A 189 14.10 -0.92 25.32
C MET A 189 15.33 -0.48 26.14
N VAL A 190 16.47 -1.16 25.99
CA VAL A 190 17.73 -0.80 26.68
C VAL A 190 18.28 0.55 26.21
N GLY A 191 18.15 0.87 24.92
CA GLY A 191 18.53 2.18 24.36
C GLY A 191 17.70 3.35 24.93
N LEU A 192 16.39 3.17 25.10
CA LEU A 192 15.51 4.19 25.68
C LEU A 192 15.77 4.43 27.18
N VAL A 193 16.20 3.40 27.92
CA VAL A 193 16.62 3.55 29.32
C VAL A 193 17.94 4.32 29.41
N LYS A 194 18.91 4.07 28.53
CA LYS A 194 20.18 4.84 28.54
C LYS A 194 20.02 6.32 28.19
N VAL A 195 19.12 6.67 27.27
CA VAL A 195 18.86 8.08 26.89
C VAL A 195 18.10 8.86 27.97
N LYS A 196 17.37 8.17 28.86
CA LYS A 196 16.60 8.82 29.93
C LYS A 196 17.36 8.95 31.25
N PHE A 197 18.54 8.34 31.37
CA PHE A 197 19.37 8.28 32.58
C PHE A 197 20.85 8.67 32.37
N GLY A 198 21.18 9.33 31.26
CA GLY A 198 22.48 9.97 31.02
C GLY A 198 22.28 11.44 30.68
#